data_AF-A0A2N8UKR0-F1
#
_entry.id   AF-A0A2N8UKR0-F1
#
_cell.length_a   1.000
_cell.length_b   1.000
_cell.length_c   1.000
_cell.angle_alpha   90.00
_cell.angle_beta   90.00
_cell.angle_gamma   90.00
#
_symmetry.space_group_name_H-M   'P 1'
#
loop_
_entity.id
_entity.type
_entity.pdbx_description
1 polymer ?
#
loop_
_entity_poly.entity_id
_entity_poly.type
_entity_poly.pdbx_seq_one_letter_code
_entity_poly.pdbx_strand_id
1 'polypeptide(L)'
;MGKFYDHIPEHLHKFMLRQRLFFVATAPLHGGSVNVSPKANEGAFELTSAHRVRYADLTGSGNETISHLLEPGNGRITLAFINIEEGAPNIVRLYGKGTVFERASDAGFDQKWRDEHGGKPVPIGVRAIIDVAVHTCATSCGYSLPVFHFQRKRTVLDDYHSKYDRPGGMEALQRYKGATYPSIDAEGIVVEKDHRHGGSPHIRRIGSALELYWALCNTLSIDGLPGMRSVAPLMDEQEQQRLLTRAKQHNAWQAPPDDLGPIKSLPMMSSQTGEREAPGRFINLAQPVSILHVSVAFAAGCILTALFLAAHA
;
A
#
# COMPACT_ATOMS: atom_id res chain seq x y z
N MET A 1 -14.11 19.11 15.10
CA MET A 1 -13.44 18.15 16.00
C MET A 1 -13.78 16.75 15.52
N GLY A 2 -12.82 15.82 15.49
CA GLY A 2 -13.11 14.44 15.08
C GLY A 2 -13.94 13.67 16.11
N LYS A 3 -14.66 12.63 15.68
CA LYS A 3 -15.41 11.73 16.57
C LYS A 3 -14.73 10.37 16.62
N PHE A 4 -14.80 9.71 17.76
CA PHE A 4 -14.28 8.36 17.97
C PHE A 4 -15.43 7.43 18.37
N TYR A 5 -15.35 6.19 17.91
CA TYR A 5 -16.31 5.13 18.14
C TYR A 5 -15.53 3.85 18.48
N ASP A 6 -16.08 3.04 19.37
CA ASP A 6 -15.58 1.71 19.74
C ASP A 6 -15.86 0.64 18.68
N HIS A 7 -16.79 0.91 17.76
CA HIS A 7 -17.15 0.07 16.62
C HIS A 7 -17.35 0.92 15.36
N ILE A 8 -17.60 0.27 14.22
CA ILE A 8 -17.90 0.91 12.95
C ILE A 8 -19.40 1.25 12.89
N PRO A 9 -19.79 2.53 13.01
CA PRO A 9 -21.19 2.93 13.00
C PRO A 9 -21.84 2.65 11.63
N GLU A 10 -23.09 2.18 11.64
CA GLU A 10 -23.84 1.78 10.43
C GLU A 10 -23.91 2.90 9.37
N HIS A 11 -24.09 4.14 9.81
CA HIS A 11 -24.16 5.30 8.91
C HIS A 11 -22.87 5.55 8.10
N LEU A 12 -21.72 4.97 8.51
CA LEU A 12 -20.45 5.07 7.79
C LEU A 12 -20.22 3.93 6.79
N HIS A 13 -21.04 2.86 6.82
CA HIS A 13 -20.81 1.66 5.99
C HIS A 13 -20.90 2.00 4.51
N LYS A 14 -22.01 2.63 4.09
CA LYS A 14 -22.22 3.09 2.71
C LYS A 14 -21.13 4.08 2.28
N PHE A 15 -20.68 4.93 3.20
CA PHE A 15 -19.61 5.88 2.91
C PHE A 15 -18.28 5.18 2.58
N MET A 16 -17.89 4.15 3.33
CA MET A 16 -16.64 3.43 3.06
C MET A 16 -16.74 2.57 1.80
N LEU A 17 -17.84 1.83 1.64
CA LEU A 17 -18.05 0.93 0.50
C LEU A 17 -18.10 1.66 -0.85
N ARG A 18 -18.57 2.92 -0.88
CA ARG A 18 -18.61 3.71 -2.13
C ARG A 18 -17.25 4.31 -2.52
N GLN A 19 -16.28 4.44 -1.60
CA GLN A 19 -14.99 5.04 -1.95
C GLN A 19 -14.29 4.16 -2.98
N ARG A 20 -13.69 4.74 -4.01
CA ARG A 20 -12.99 3.95 -5.04
C ARG A 20 -11.61 3.47 -4.60
N LEU A 21 -11.03 4.17 -3.63
CA LEU A 21 -9.73 3.89 -3.06
C LEU A 21 -9.76 4.06 -1.54
N PHE A 22 -8.86 3.36 -0.87
CA PHE A 22 -8.58 3.54 0.55
C PHE A 22 -7.07 3.40 0.78
N PHE A 23 -6.60 3.88 1.93
CA PHE A 23 -5.19 3.79 2.30
C PHE A 23 -5.03 2.81 3.44
N VAL A 24 -3.94 2.06 3.41
CA VAL A 24 -3.54 1.16 4.48
C VAL A 24 -2.22 1.66 5.03
N ALA A 25 -2.18 1.95 6.33
CA ALA A 25 -0.94 2.26 7.03
C ALA A 25 -0.55 1.13 7.97
N THR A 26 0.71 0.71 7.91
CA THR A 26 1.35 -0.25 8.82
C THR A 26 2.74 0.24 9.16
N ALA A 27 3.28 -0.20 10.29
CA ALA A 27 4.64 0.14 10.69
C ALA A 27 5.29 -1.07 11.35
N PRO A 28 6.60 -1.24 11.19
CA PRO A 28 7.33 -2.29 11.89
C PRO A 28 7.36 -2.03 13.40
N LEU A 29 7.78 -3.02 14.20
CA LEU A 29 7.96 -2.82 15.64
C LEU A 29 9.20 -1.97 15.94
N HIS A 30 10.26 -2.15 15.17
CA HIS A 30 11.55 -1.52 15.37
C HIS A 30 12.21 -1.18 14.03
N GLY A 31 12.87 -0.01 13.95
CA GLY A 31 13.52 0.43 12.71
C GLY A 31 12.53 0.58 11.56
N GLY A 32 13.03 0.57 10.32
CA GLY A 32 12.24 0.60 9.10
C GLY A 32 11.35 1.82 8.89
N SER A 33 10.60 1.79 7.79
CA SER A 33 9.74 2.88 7.36
C SER A 33 8.27 2.59 7.71
N VAL A 34 7.53 3.65 8.07
CA VAL A 34 6.07 3.56 8.08
C VAL A 34 5.59 3.38 6.64
N ASN A 35 4.83 2.33 6.40
CA ASN A 35 4.25 2.04 5.09
C ASN A 35 2.88 2.70 4.97
N VAL A 36 2.61 3.32 3.82
CA VAL A 36 1.30 3.83 3.43
C VAL A 36 0.99 3.32 2.02
N SER A 37 0.05 2.40 1.93
CA SER A 37 -0.27 1.68 0.69
C SER A 37 -1.68 2.05 0.21
N PRO A 38 -1.84 2.78 -0.91
CA PRO A 38 -3.14 2.99 -1.52
C PRO A 38 -3.65 1.68 -2.15
N LYS A 39 -4.93 1.40 -1.94
CA LYS A 39 -5.63 0.22 -2.45
C LYS A 39 -6.85 0.64 -3.25
N ALA A 40 -7.14 -0.07 -4.33
CA ALA A 40 -8.43 0.03 -4.99
C ALA A 40 -9.47 -0.68 -4.11
N ASN A 41 -10.65 -0.07 -3.94
CA ASN A 41 -11.73 -0.63 -3.14
C ASN A 41 -12.65 -1.55 -3.96
N GLU A 42 -12.84 -1.24 -5.24
CA GLU A 42 -13.81 -1.91 -6.11
C GLU A 42 -13.61 -3.43 -6.15
N GLY A 43 -14.50 -4.16 -5.46
CA GLY A 43 -14.47 -5.62 -5.35
C GLY A 43 -13.38 -6.19 -4.44
N ALA A 44 -12.69 -5.34 -3.67
CA ALA A 44 -11.52 -5.71 -2.89
C ALA A 44 -11.64 -5.41 -1.39
N PHE A 45 -12.57 -4.58 -0.92
CA PHE A 45 -12.78 -4.36 0.51
C PHE A 45 -14.22 -4.69 0.92
N GLU A 46 -14.34 -5.29 2.10
CA GLU A 46 -15.59 -5.79 2.63
C GLU A 46 -15.72 -5.48 4.11
N LEU A 47 -16.92 -5.06 4.49
CA LEU A 47 -17.32 -4.91 5.88
C LEU A 47 -18.06 -6.17 6.31
N THR A 48 -17.48 -6.91 7.26
CA THR A 48 -18.02 -8.23 7.69
C THR A 48 -18.81 -8.13 8.99
N SER A 49 -18.52 -7.14 9.84
CA SER A 49 -19.31 -6.80 11.02
C SER A 49 -18.99 -5.38 11.51
N ALA A 50 -19.65 -4.94 12.58
CA ALA A 50 -19.34 -3.67 13.25
C ALA A 50 -17.90 -3.58 13.79
N HIS A 51 -17.19 -4.70 13.96
CA HIS A 51 -15.82 -4.73 14.48
C HIS A 51 -14.83 -5.39 13.52
N ARG A 52 -15.24 -5.68 12.28
CA ARG A 52 -14.40 -6.48 11.40
C ARG A 52 -14.57 -6.11 9.95
N VAL A 53 -13.45 -5.88 9.29
CA VAL A 53 -13.36 -5.63 7.86
C VAL A 53 -12.30 -6.53 7.27
N ARG A 54 -12.39 -6.79 5.98
CA ARG A 54 -11.36 -7.51 5.24
C ARG A 54 -11.07 -6.82 3.93
N TYR A 55 -9.87 -6.99 3.42
CA TYR A 55 -9.58 -6.62 2.05
C TYR A 55 -8.65 -7.61 1.36
N ALA A 56 -8.79 -7.72 0.04
CA ALA A 56 -7.92 -8.49 -0.82
C ALA A 56 -6.63 -7.72 -1.09
N ASP A 57 -5.51 -8.26 -0.64
CA ASP A 57 -4.19 -7.74 -0.95
C ASP A 57 -3.73 -8.33 -2.29
N LEU A 58 -3.55 -7.45 -3.28
CA LEU A 58 -3.18 -7.81 -4.63
C LEU A 58 -1.66 -7.88 -4.81
N THR A 59 -1.24 -8.67 -5.79
CA THR A 59 0.16 -8.89 -6.14
C THR A 59 0.78 -7.60 -6.66
N GLY A 60 1.95 -7.28 -6.11
CA GLY A 60 2.83 -6.22 -6.54
C GLY A 60 4.22 -6.46 -5.98
N SER A 61 5.16 -5.58 -6.31
CA SER A 61 6.55 -5.71 -5.85
C SER A 61 6.71 -5.55 -4.33
N GLY A 62 5.90 -4.71 -3.69
CA GLY A 62 5.91 -4.50 -2.24
C GLY A 62 4.96 -5.44 -1.48
N ASN A 63 5.32 -5.75 -0.24
CA ASN A 63 4.59 -6.61 0.70
C ASN A 63 4.74 -6.11 2.17
N GLU A 64 5.00 -4.82 2.36
CA GLU A 64 5.28 -4.18 3.65
C GLU A 64 4.12 -4.39 4.63
N THR A 65 2.87 -4.28 4.16
CA THR A 65 1.71 -4.57 4.99
C THR A 65 1.74 -5.99 5.54
N ILE A 66 1.98 -7.00 4.69
CA ILE A 66 2.07 -8.40 5.12
C ILE A 66 3.22 -8.56 6.12
N SER A 67 4.40 -8.03 5.79
CA SER A 67 5.60 -8.17 6.62
C SER A 67 5.42 -7.57 8.02
N HIS A 68 4.85 -6.35 8.10
CA HIS A 68 4.56 -5.70 9.38
C HIS A 68 3.51 -6.46 10.20
N LEU A 69 2.51 -7.06 9.55
CA LEU A 69 1.48 -7.83 10.25
C LEU A 69 1.99 -9.17 10.77
N LEU A 70 2.96 -9.78 10.07
CA LEU A 70 3.56 -11.06 10.44
C LEU A 70 4.65 -10.94 11.50
N GLU A 71 5.17 -9.74 11.76
CA GLU A 71 6.06 -9.51 12.89
C GLU A 71 5.41 -9.97 14.21
N PRO A 72 6.06 -10.85 14.98
CA PRO A 72 5.52 -11.37 16.23
C PRO A 72 5.13 -10.25 17.20
N GLY A 73 3.84 -10.21 17.57
CA GLY A 73 3.30 -9.20 18.49
C GLY A 73 2.92 -7.86 17.86
N ASN A 74 3.10 -7.65 16.55
CA ASN A 74 2.77 -6.39 15.89
C ASN A 74 1.29 -6.31 15.50
N GLY A 75 0.94 -6.75 14.29
CA GLY A 75 -0.42 -6.72 13.75
C GLY A 75 -1.04 -5.32 13.59
N ARG A 76 -0.33 -4.22 13.88
CA ARG A 76 -0.93 -2.87 13.87
C ARG A 76 -1.24 -2.42 12.45
N ILE A 77 -2.49 -1.99 12.23
CA ILE A 77 -2.95 -1.51 10.93
C ILE A 77 -3.97 -0.40 11.08
N THR A 78 -3.92 0.55 10.16
CA THR A 78 -4.96 1.58 9.99
C THR A 78 -5.46 1.57 8.55
N LEU A 79 -6.78 1.53 8.36
CA LEU A 79 -7.40 1.79 7.07
C LEU A 79 -7.97 3.21 7.07
N ALA A 80 -7.77 3.97 6.00
CA ALA A 80 -8.30 5.31 5.86
C ALA A 80 -9.09 5.49 4.56
N PHE A 81 -10.30 6.02 4.69
CA PHE A 81 -11.22 6.35 3.62
C PHE A 81 -11.40 7.86 3.60
N ILE A 82 -11.24 8.48 2.44
CA ILE A 82 -11.33 9.94 2.29
C ILE A 82 -12.37 10.26 1.23
N ASN A 83 -13.28 11.20 1.51
CA ASN A 83 -14.09 11.77 0.45
C ASN A 83 -13.24 12.74 -0.35
N ILE A 84 -12.97 12.37 -1.59
CA ILE A 84 -12.30 13.22 -2.58
C ILE A 84 -13.21 13.50 -3.78
N GLU A 85 -14.45 13.03 -3.75
CA GLU A 85 -15.48 13.38 -4.72
C GLU A 85 -16.38 14.48 -4.13
N GLU A 86 -17.32 14.98 -4.94
CA GLU A 86 -18.28 16.00 -4.52
C GLU A 86 -19.08 15.61 -3.25
N GLY A 87 -19.51 16.62 -2.49
CA GLY A 87 -20.34 16.46 -1.29
C GLY A 87 -19.58 16.65 0.02
N ALA A 88 -20.16 16.14 1.12
CA ALA A 88 -19.64 16.42 2.46
C ALA A 88 -18.21 15.87 2.66
N PRO A 89 -17.23 16.70 3.05
CA PRO A 89 -15.87 16.23 3.27
C PRO A 89 -15.81 15.38 4.53
N ASN A 90 -15.35 14.14 4.37
CA ASN A 90 -15.29 13.18 5.46
C ASN A 90 -14.06 12.30 5.33
N ILE A 91 -13.41 12.04 6.45
CA ILE A 91 -12.28 11.12 6.57
C ILE A 91 -12.66 10.11 7.63
N VAL A 92 -12.67 8.83 7.29
CA VAL A 92 -12.89 7.71 8.23
C VAL A 92 -11.60 6.93 8.38
N ARG A 93 -11.18 6.68 9.61
CA ARG A 93 -10.04 5.82 9.95
C ARG A 93 -10.50 4.65 10.79
N LEU A 94 -10.10 3.45 10.41
CA LEU A 94 -10.31 2.23 11.16
C LEU A 94 -8.97 1.79 11.74
N TYR A 95 -8.85 1.81 13.07
CA TYR A 95 -7.68 1.32 13.79
C TYR A 95 -7.96 -0.10 14.28
N GLY A 96 -7.01 -1.00 14.03
CA GLY A 96 -7.22 -2.40 14.34
C GLY A 96 -5.95 -3.24 14.38
N LYS A 97 -6.20 -4.54 14.52
CA LYS A 97 -5.20 -5.59 14.39
C LYS A 97 -5.49 -6.44 13.16
N GLY A 98 -4.51 -6.54 12.27
CA GLY A 98 -4.59 -7.31 11.03
C GLY A 98 -4.08 -8.74 11.19
N THR A 99 -4.76 -9.67 10.54
CA THR A 99 -4.37 -11.07 10.36
C THR A 99 -4.25 -11.35 8.87
N VAL A 100 -3.14 -11.98 8.47
CA VAL A 100 -2.87 -12.33 7.07
C VAL A 100 -3.32 -13.78 6.81
N PHE A 101 -4.14 -13.97 5.79
CA PHE A 101 -4.44 -15.28 5.19
C PHE A 101 -3.87 -15.28 3.77
N GLU A 102 -2.85 -16.09 3.51
CA GLU A 102 -2.15 -16.13 2.24
C GLU A 102 -2.73 -17.23 1.35
N ARG A 103 -3.00 -16.88 0.09
CA ARG A 103 -3.58 -17.81 -0.90
C ARG A 103 -2.75 -19.07 -1.09
N ALA A 104 -1.43 -18.95 -1.02
CA ALA A 104 -0.47 -20.02 -1.27
C ALA A 104 -0.25 -20.99 -0.10
N SER A 105 -0.44 -20.54 1.16
CA SER A 105 -0.17 -21.36 2.35
C SER A 105 -1.41 -21.77 3.13
N ASP A 106 -2.48 -20.97 3.09
CA ASP A 106 -3.68 -21.24 3.87
C ASP A 106 -4.56 -22.27 3.14
N ALA A 107 -4.69 -23.46 3.73
CA ALA A 107 -5.42 -24.57 3.14
C ALA A 107 -6.89 -24.20 2.87
N GLY A 108 -7.37 -24.53 1.67
CA GLY A 108 -8.75 -24.29 1.27
C GLY A 108 -9.09 -22.83 0.97
N PHE A 109 -8.10 -21.92 0.87
CA PHE A 109 -8.31 -20.50 0.56
C PHE A 109 -9.26 -20.28 -0.63
N ASP A 110 -8.95 -20.88 -1.79
CA ASP A 110 -9.74 -20.71 -3.02
C ASP A 110 -11.16 -21.29 -2.88
N GLN A 111 -11.34 -22.36 -2.10
CA GLN A 111 -12.66 -22.94 -1.87
C GLN A 111 -13.49 -22.06 -0.94
N LYS A 112 -12.90 -21.63 0.19
CA LYS A 112 -13.55 -20.71 1.13
C LYS A 112 -13.96 -19.41 0.43
N TRP A 113 -13.11 -18.87 -0.43
CA TRP A 113 -13.47 -17.71 -1.25
C TRP A 113 -14.70 -17.99 -2.11
N ARG A 114 -14.73 -19.11 -2.84
CA ARG A 114 -15.89 -19.49 -3.66
C ARG A 114 -17.16 -19.62 -2.81
N ASP A 115 -17.07 -20.27 -1.66
CA ASP A 115 -18.21 -20.48 -0.76
C ASP A 115 -18.81 -19.14 -0.29
N GLU A 116 -17.95 -18.17 0.03
CA GLU A 116 -18.35 -16.83 0.51
C GLU A 116 -18.80 -15.89 -0.62
N HIS A 117 -18.39 -16.13 -1.87
CA HIS A 117 -18.63 -15.25 -3.01
C HIS A 117 -19.51 -15.88 -4.10
N GLY A 118 -20.36 -16.85 -3.74
CA GLY A 118 -21.35 -17.44 -4.63
C GLY A 118 -20.74 -18.19 -5.81
N GLY A 119 -19.67 -18.95 -5.56
CA GLY A 119 -18.97 -19.78 -6.55
C GLY A 119 -17.97 -19.01 -7.43
N LYS A 120 -17.84 -17.69 -7.27
CA LYS A 120 -16.90 -16.89 -8.05
C LYS A 120 -15.45 -17.26 -7.71
N PRO A 121 -14.55 -17.39 -8.70
CA PRO A 121 -13.14 -17.64 -8.43
C PRO A 121 -12.50 -16.45 -7.71
N VAL A 122 -11.36 -16.70 -7.07
CA VAL A 122 -10.49 -15.64 -6.53
C VAL A 122 -10.07 -14.71 -7.67
N PRO A 123 -10.19 -13.38 -7.53
CA PRO A 123 -9.73 -12.45 -8.54
C PRO A 123 -8.24 -12.59 -8.84
N ILE A 124 -7.87 -12.30 -10.09
CA ILE A 124 -6.48 -12.39 -10.56
C ILE A 124 -5.58 -11.53 -9.67
N GLY A 125 -4.43 -12.11 -9.30
CA GLY A 125 -3.41 -11.42 -8.52
C GLY A 125 -3.72 -11.26 -7.03
N VAL A 126 -4.84 -11.73 -6.49
CA VAL A 126 -5.02 -11.78 -5.03
C VAL A 126 -3.99 -12.76 -4.45
N ARG A 127 -3.11 -12.25 -3.57
CA ARG A 127 -2.09 -13.05 -2.89
C ARG A 127 -2.44 -13.35 -1.44
N ALA A 128 -3.25 -12.49 -0.81
CA ALA A 128 -3.69 -12.66 0.56
C ALA A 128 -5.02 -11.93 0.82
N ILE A 129 -5.74 -12.36 1.86
CA ILE A 129 -6.78 -11.57 2.52
C ILE A 129 -6.20 -11.01 3.81
N ILE A 130 -6.36 -9.70 4.01
CA ILE A 130 -6.02 -9.04 5.25
C ILE A 130 -7.33 -8.82 6.00
N ASP A 131 -7.51 -9.59 7.06
CA ASP A 131 -8.64 -9.49 7.98
C ASP A 131 -8.28 -8.58 9.14
N VAL A 132 -9.11 -7.60 9.44
CA VAL A 132 -8.82 -6.58 10.44
C VAL A 132 -9.89 -6.57 11.53
N ALA A 133 -9.47 -6.91 12.74
CA ALA A 133 -10.25 -6.69 13.95
C ALA A 133 -10.14 -5.21 14.36
N VAL A 134 -11.23 -4.47 14.21
CA VAL A 134 -11.30 -3.02 14.42
C VAL A 134 -11.69 -2.75 15.87
N HIS A 135 -10.82 -2.05 16.58
CA HIS A 135 -11.08 -1.62 17.97
C HIS A 135 -11.48 -0.14 18.07
N THR A 136 -11.24 0.65 17.03
CA THR A 136 -11.60 2.07 17.02
C THR A 136 -11.89 2.56 15.61
N CYS A 137 -13.03 3.22 15.43
CA CYS A 137 -13.35 4.00 14.25
C CYS A 137 -13.25 5.49 14.60
N ALA A 138 -12.61 6.29 13.75
CA ALA A 138 -12.52 7.73 13.94
C ALA A 138 -12.94 8.49 12.69
N THR A 139 -13.65 9.60 12.87
CA THR A 139 -14.04 10.50 11.79
C THR A 139 -13.42 11.87 11.97
N SER A 140 -13.09 12.54 10.87
CA SER A 140 -12.65 13.94 10.86
C SER A 140 -13.09 14.65 9.59
N CYS A 141 -13.25 15.97 9.65
CA CYS A 141 -13.57 16.79 8.48
C CYS A 141 -12.32 16.96 7.59
N GLY A 142 -12.52 16.92 6.28
CA GLY A 142 -11.47 17.15 5.28
C GLY A 142 -11.71 18.44 4.49
N TYR A 143 -12.00 19.57 5.16
CA TYR A 143 -12.46 20.80 4.48
C TYR A 143 -11.48 21.37 3.44
N SER A 144 -10.20 21.04 3.55
CA SER A 144 -9.16 21.47 2.60
C SER A 144 -8.85 20.41 1.54
N LEU A 145 -9.50 19.24 1.54
CA LEU A 145 -9.26 18.22 0.54
C LEU A 145 -9.85 18.65 -0.81
N PRO A 146 -9.07 18.61 -1.90
CA PRO A 146 -9.58 18.95 -3.21
C PRO A 146 -10.54 17.87 -3.73
N VAL A 147 -11.46 18.29 -4.61
CA VAL A 147 -12.35 17.39 -5.33
C VAL A 147 -11.65 16.87 -6.60
N PHE A 148 -11.74 15.57 -6.82
CA PHE A 148 -11.26 14.88 -8.01
C PHE A 148 -12.42 14.18 -8.72
N HIS A 149 -12.41 14.23 -10.05
CA HIS A 149 -13.33 13.46 -10.87
C HIS A 149 -12.67 12.16 -11.32
N PHE A 150 -13.38 11.04 -11.10
CA PHE A 150 -12.93 9.76 -11.60
C PHE A 150 -13.00 9.72 -13.13
N GLN A 151 -11.90 9.31 -13.77
CA GLN A 151 -11.85 9.09 -15.21
C GLN A 151 -12.02 7.61 -15.56
N ARG A 152 -11.15 6.74 -15.03
CA ARG A 152 -11.14 5.30 -15.31
C ARG A 152 -10.31 4.49 -14.31
N LYS A 153 -10.51 3.17 -14.31
CA LYS A 153 -9.64 2.19 -13.63
C LYS A 153 -8.36 1.96 -14.45
N ARG A 154 -7.25 1.63 -13.77
CA ARG A 154 -6.03 1.11 -14.41
C ARG A 154 -6.16 -0.42 -14.55
N THR A 155 -5.82 -0.96 -15.72
CA THR A 155 -5.83 -2.39 -16.02
C THR A 155 -4.45 -3.05 -15.90
N VAL A 156 -3.39 -2.25 -15.72
CA VAL A 156 -1.99 -2.70 -15.77
C VAL A 156 -1.71 -3.90 -14.87
N LEU A 157 -2.30 -3.95 -13.67
CA LEU A 157 -2.13 -5.09 -12.75
C LEU A 157 -2.71 -6.36 -13.35
N ASP A 158 -3.94 -6.30 -13.86
CA ASP A 158 -4.65 -7.42 -14.45
C ASP A 158 -3.95 -7.88 -15.74
N ASP A 159 -3.56 -6.94 -16.60
CA ASP A 159 -2.85 -7.17 -17.86
C ASP A 159 -1.47 -7.81 -17.64
N TYR A 160 -0.79 -7.41 -16.55
CA TYR A 160 0.51 -7.95 -16.18
C TYR A 160 0.40 -9.35 -15.57
N HIS A 161 -0.50 -9.54 -14.60
CA HIS A 161 -0.59 -10.79 -13.83
C HIS A 161 -1.37 -11.90 -14.53
N SER A 162 -2.30 -11.58 -15.43
CA SER A 162 -3.03 -12.58 -16.23
C SER A 162 -2.12 -13.50 -17.06
N LYS A 163 -0.90 -13.04 -17.40
CA LYS A 163 0.10 -13.86 -18.11
C LYS A 163 0.71 -14.96 -17.23
N TYR A 164 0.71 -14.75 -15.92
CA TYR A 164 1.27 -15.65 -14.91
C TYR A 164 0.18 -16.51 -14.23
N ASP A 165 -1.07 -16.06 -14.27
CA ASP A 165 -2.24 -16.76 -13.69
C ASP A 165 -2.93 -17.71 -14.69
N ARG A 166 -2.17 -18.27 -15.66
CA ARG A 166 -2.68 -19.16 -16.73
C ARG A 166 -1.79 -20.39 -16.92
N PRO A 167 -2.30 -21.49 -17.53
CA PRO A 167 -1.47 -22.59 -17.98
C PRO A 167 -0.29 -22.10 -18.85
N GLY A 168 0.93 -22.53 -18.52
CA GLY A 168 2.17 -22.05 -19.17
C GLY A 168 2.77 -20.76 -18.61
N GLY A 169 2.18 -20.15 -17.57
CA GLY A 169 2.73 -18.95 -16.92
C GLY A 169 4.15 -19.13 -16.35
N MET A 170 4.52 -20.36 -16.02
CA MET A 170 5.84 -20.70 -15.44
C MET A 170 6.98 -20.38 -16.41
N GLU A 171 6.83 -20.73 -17.69
CA GLU A 171 7.83 -20.43 -18.73
C GLU A 171 8.00 -18.92 -18.92
N ALA A 172 6.90 -18.16 -18.88
CA ALA A 172 6.92 -16.71 -19.03
C ALA A 172 7.67 -16.03 -17.87
N LEU A 173 7.52 -16.56 -16.65
CA LEU A 173 8.21 -16.01 -15.48
C LEU A 173 9.69 -16.39 -15.42
N GLN A 174 10.05 -17.63 -15.79
CA GLN A 174 11.46 -18.07 -15.88
C GLN A 174 12.26 -17.19 -16.85
N ARG A 175 11.68 -16.83 -18.01
CA ARG A 175 12.31 -15.91 -18.97
C ARG A 175 12.45 -14.48 -18.44
N TYR A 176 11.50 -14.01 -17.62
CA TYR A 176 11.45 -12.61 -17.17
C TYR A 176 12.60 -12.21 -16.25
N LYS A 177 13.15 -13.13 -15.45
CA LYS A 177 14.26 -12.83 -14.52
C LYS A 177 15.57 -13.55 -14.81
N GLY A 178 15.63 -14.41 -15.84
CA GLY A 178 16.81 -15.27 -16.07
C GLY A 178 17.16 -16.14 -14.85
N ALA A 179 16.19 -16.34 -13.94
CA ALA A 179 16.43 -16.92 -12.63
C ALA A 179 16.60 -18.43 -12.76
N THR A 180 17.83 -18.88 -12.56
CA THR A 180 18.15 -20.27 -12.20
C THR A 180 18.13 -20.34 -10.67
N TYR A 181 16.95 -20.56 -10.10
CA TYR A 181 16.73 -20.76 -8.65
C TYR A 181 16.35 -22.24 -8.40
N PRO A 182 16.59 -22.81 -7.20
CA PRO A 182 17.02 -24.20 -7.01
C PRO A 182 16.02 -25.19 -7.62
N SER A 183 16.58 -26.13 -8.39
CA SER A 183 15.93 -27.24 -9.11
C SER A 183 14.41 -27.31 -8.99
N ILE A 184 13.71 -26.39 -9.64
CA ILE A 184 12.31 -26.59 -10.01
C ILE A 184 12.36 -27.65 -11.11
N ASP A 185 11.97 -28.88 -10.79
CA ASP A 185 11.82 -29.92 -11.80
C ASP A 185 10.68 -29.58 -12.77
N ALA A 186 10.50 -30.39 -13.81
CA ALA A 186 9.48 -30.16 -14.84
C ALA A 186 8.04 -30.14 -14.26
N GLU A 187 7.87 -30.59 -13.02
CA GLU A 187 6.63 -30.74 -12.29
C GLU A 187 6.32 -29.58 -11.33
N GLY A 188 7.24 -28.61 -11.20
CA GLY A 188 7.07 -27.41 -10.37
C GLY A 188 7.45 -27.61 -8.90
N ILE A 189 8.26 -28.63 -8.58
CA ILE A 189 8.61 -28.98 -7.20
C ILE A 189 9.85 -28.20 -6.77
N VAL A 190 9.75 -27.43 -5.68
CA VAL A 190 10.94 -26.92 -4.98
C VAL A 190 11.36 -27.97 -3.94
N VAL A 191 12.53 -28.56 -4.15
CA VAL A 191 13.13 -29.51 -3.21
C VAL A 191 14.14 -28.76 -2.33
N GLU A 192 13.78 -28.49 -1.08
CA GLU A 192 14.75 -28.03 -0.10
C GLU A 192 15.46 -29.24 0.52
N LYS A 193 16.81 -29.23 0.53
CA LYS A 193 17.59 -30.11 1.39
C LYS A 193 17.73 -29.41 2.73
N ASP A 194 17.04 -29.91 3.75
CA ASP A 194 17.21 -29.40 5.12
C ASP A 194 18.64 -29.70 5.62
N HIS A 195 19.46 -28.67 5.73
CA HIS A 195 20.83 -28.79 6.25
C HIS A 195 20.90 -28.61 7.78
N ARG A 196 19.78 -28.30 8.44
CA ARG A 196 19.72 -28.09 9.90
C ARG A 196 18.80 -29.15 10.52
N HIS A 197 19.40 -30.30 10.86
CA HIS A 197 18.84 -31.38 11.70
C HIS A 197 18.22 -32.60 11.02
N GLY A 198 18.74 -33.08 9.89
CA GLY A 198 18.40 -34.42 9.39
C GLY A 198 16.89 -34.66 9.16
N GLY A 199 16.13 -33.57 9.00
CA GLY A 199 14.71 -33.60 8.69
C GLY A 199 14.49 -34.05 7.25
N SER A 200 13.37 -34.73 7.02
CA SER A 200 12.93 -35.07 5.67
C SER A 200 12.80 -33.79 4.82
N PRO A 201 13.19 -33.82 3.53
CA PRO A 201 13.12 -32.65 2.67
C PRO A 201 11.69 -32.08 2.65
N HIS A 202 11.57 -30.77 2.89
CA HIS A 202 10.28 -30.09 2.74
C HIS A 202 10.01 -29.87 1.26
N ILE A 203 9.20 -30.74 0.69
CA ILE A 203 8.80 -30.70 -0.72
C ILE A 203 7.53 -29.87 -0.82
N ARG A 204 7.62 -28.64 -1.35
CA ARG A 204 6.45 -27.83 -1.71
C ARG A 204 6.38 -27.69 -3.22
N ARG A 205 5.25 -28.12 -3.78
CA ARG A 205 4.94 -27.95 -5.21
C ARG A 205 4.43 -26.53 -5.43
N ILE A 206 5.12 -25.75 -6.24
CA ILE A 206 4.64 -24.46 -6.73
C ILE A 206 3.48 -24.75 -7.69
N GLY A 207 2.27 -24.31 -7.33
CA GLY A 207 1.06 -24.60 -8.09
C GLY A 207 0.83 -23.66 -9.28
N SER A 208 1.50 -22.49 -9.32
CA SER A 208 1.25 -21.45 -10.32
C SER A 208 2.45 -20.51 -10.50
N ALA A 209 2.49 -19.77 -11.61
CA ALA A 209 3.55 -18.78 -11.80
C ALA A 209 3.40 -17.56 -10.89
N LEU A 210 2.20 -17.27 -10.40
CA LEU A 210 2.02 -16.27 -9.34
C LEU A 210 2.69 -16.69 -8.03
N GLU A 211 2.58 -17.96 -7.65
CA GLU A 211 3.30 -18.47 -6.47
C GLU A 211 4.82 -18.36 -6.62
N LEU A 212 5.36 -18.66 -7.80
CA LEU A 212 6.78 -18.43 -8.09
C LEU A 212 7.11 -16.93 -8.05
N TYR A 213 6.25 -16.06 -8.56
CA TYR A 213 6.47 -14.61 -8.49
C TYR A 213 6.54 -14.14 -7.04
N TRP A 214 5.61 -14.58 -6.19
CA TRP A 214 5.62 -14.26 -4.76
C TRP A 214 6.92 -14.75 -4.11
N ALA A 215 7.41 -15.93 -4.51
CA ALA A 215 8.67 -16.46 -3.98
C ALA A 215 9.90 -15.68 -4.41
N LEU A 216 9.85 -15.04 -5.57
CA LEU A 216 10.94 -14.23 -6.11
C LEU A 216 10.87 -12.76 -5.70
N CYS A 217 9.69 -12.25 -5.34
CA CYS A 217 9.45 -10.81 -5.21
C CYS A 217 8.85 -10.41 -3.86
N ASN A 218 8.22 -11.31 -3.12
CA ASN A 218 7.47 -11.01 -1.90
C ASN A 218 7.97 -11.79 -0.68
N THR A 219 9.23 -12.20 -0.69
CA THR A 219 9.82 -12.90 0.46
C THR A 219 10.27 -11.95 1.56
N LEU A 220 10.73 -10.75 1.23
CA LEU A 220 11.00 -9.70 2.22
C LEU A 220 10.35 -8.38 1.82
N SER A 221 10.05 -7.55 2.82
CA SER A 221 9.76 -6.13 2.61
C SER A 221 10.98 -5.36 2.14
N ILE A 222 10.73 -4.12 1.70
CA ILE A 222 11.81 -3.19 1.36
C ILE A 222 12.79 -2.97 2.53
N ASP A 223 12.27 -2.97 3.76
CA ASP A 223 13.03 -2.83 5.01
C ASP A 223 13.61 -4.17 5.50
N GLY A 224 13.42 -5.24 4.72
CA GLY A 224 14.00 -6.56 4.91
C GLY A 224 13.35 -7.39 6.01
N LEU A 225 12.11 -7.09 6.38
CA LEU A 225 11.31 -7.94 7.25
C LEU A 225 10.79 -9.15 6.48
N PRO A 226 10.65 -10.32 7.12
CA PRO A 226 10.01 -11.47 6.49
C PRO A 226 8.63 -11.12 5.93
N GLY A 227 8.45 -11.44 4.65
CA GLY A 227 7.25 -11.27 3.88
C GLY A 227 6.33 -12.48 3.96
N MET A 228 5.84 -12.93 2.81
CA MET A 228 4.87 -14.03 2.76
C MET A 228 5.43 -15.34 3.36
N ARG A 229 4.68 -15.96 4.27
CA ARG A 229 5.01 -17.25 4.92
C ARG A 229 5.12 -18.38 3.91
N SER A 230 4.30 -18.33 2.87
CA SER A 230 4.29 -19.32 1.79
C SER A 230 5.63 -19.41 1.02
N VAL A 231 6.51 -18.42 1.17
CA VAL A 231 7.74 -18.33 0.37
C VAL A 231 9.02 -18.22 1.18
N ALA A 232 8.93 -17.94 2.48
CA ALA A 232 10.09 -17.90 3.37
C ALA A 232 10.95 -19.20 3.36
N PRO A 233 10.37 -20.41 3.25
CA PRO A 233 11.15 -21.66 3.13
C PRO A 233 11.76 -21.91 1.74
N LEU A 234 11.51 -21.07 0.73
CA LEU A 234 11.92 -21.33 -0.65
C LEU A 234 13.24 -20.65 -1.03
N MET A 235 13.96 -20.07 -0.06
CA MET A 235 15.16 -19.28 -0.31
C MET A 235 16.41 -19.99 0.19
N ASP A 236 17.44 -20.08 -0.68
CA ASP A 236 18.75 -20.50 -0.21
C ASP A 236 19.35 -19.49 0.81
N GLU A 237 20.31 -19.98 1.59
CA GLU A 237 20.94 -19.23 2.67
C GLU A 237 21.71 -17.99 2.17
N GLN A 238 22.26 -18.05 0.94
CA GLN A 238 23.03 -16.96 0.35
C GLN A 238 22.14 -15.76 0.03
N GLU A 239 20.99 -16.00 -0.58
CA GLU A 239 20.03 -14.94 -0.89
C GLU A 239 19.36 -14.41 0.37
N GLN A 240 19.07 -15.28 1.35
CA GLN A 240 18.61 -14.84 2.67
C GLN A 240 19.61 -13.85 3.28
N GLN A 241 20.91 -14.15 3.22
CA GLN A 241 21.97 -13.28 3.73
C GLN A 241 22.12 -11.96 2.95
N ARG A 242 21.99 -12.01 1.62
CA ARG A 242 22.01 -10.81 0.75
C ARG A 242 20.87 -9.87 1.13
N LEU A 243 19.67 -10.41 1.31
CA LEU A 243 18.48 -9.63 1.62
C LEU A 243 18.52 -9.08 3.07
N LEU A 244 19.02 -9.85 4.04
CA LEU A 244 19.31 -9.35 5.39
C LEU A 244 20.32 -8.20 5.40
N THR A 245 21.30 -8.22 4.50
CA THR A 245 22.28 -7.12 4.36
C THR A 245 21.60 -5.85 3.85
N ARG A 246 20.68 -5.98 2.88
CA ARG A 246 19.87 -4.85 2.39
C ARG A 246 18.95 -4.28 3.47
N ALA A 247 18.38 -5.13 4.32
CA ALA A 247 17.61 -4.74 5.50
C ALA A 247 18.41 -3.80 6.43
N LYS A 248 19.66 -4.19 6.75
CA LYS A 248 20.56 -3.40 7.58
C LYS A 248 20.88 -2.04 6.96
N GLN A 249 21.04 -1.98 5.63
CA GLN A 249 21.26 -0.72 4.91
C GLN A 249 20.03 0.19 4.97
N HIS A 250 18.83 -0.35 4.76
CA HIS A 250 17.58 0.41 4.87
C HIS A 250 17.36 0.97 6.28
N ASN A 251 17.60 0.17 7.32
CA ASN A 251 17.49 0.62 8.71
C ASN A 251 18.48 1.74 9.06
N ALA A 252 19.58 1.87 8.32
CA ALA A 252 20.54 2.96 8.49
C ALA A 252 20.11 4.26 7.81
N TRP A 253 19.05 4.23 6.97
CA TRP A 253 18.50 5.44 6.35
C TRP A 253 17.69 6.21 7.39
N GLN A 254 18.39 7.07 8.12
CA GLN A 254 17.73 8.13 8.89
C GLN A 254 17.73 9.41 8.06
N ALA A 255 16.68 10.23 8.22
CA ALA A 255 16.74 11.60 7.74
C ALA A 255 18.02 12.26 8.30
N PRO A 256 18.79 13.01 7.49
CA PRO A 256 19.98 13.68 7.98
C PRO A 256 19.62 14.51 9.23
N PRO A 257 20.38 14.41 10.33
CA PRO A 257 20.09 15.18 11.54
C PRO A 257 20.00 16.69 11.25
N ASP A 258 20.77 17.15 10.27
CA ASP A 258 20.85 18.55 9.85
C ASP A 258 19.58 19.04 9.13
N ASP A 259 18.80 18.13 8.52
CA ASP A 259 17.58 18.46 7.74
C ASP A 259 16.31 18.58 8.60
N LEU A 260 16.33 18.05 9.83
CA LEU A 260 15.19 18.20 10.75
C LEU A 260 15.16 19.58 11.41
N GLY A 261 16.28 20.31 11.35
CA GLY A 261 16.53 21.51 12.15
C GLY A 261 16.34 21.24 13.65
N PRO A 262 16.68 22.18 14.53
CA PRO A 262 16.11 22.16 15.85
C PRO A 262 14.59 22.33 15.69
N ILE A 263 13.77 21.41 16.23
CA ILE A 263 12.41 21.76 16.63
C ILE A 263 12.61 22.91 17.62
N LYS A 264 12.49 24.14 17.14
CA LYS A 264 12.66 25.32 17.99
C LYS A 264 11.60 25.21 19.08
N SER A 265 12.02 24.83 20.28
CA SER A 265 11.26 25.18 21.46
C SER A 265 11.08 26.69 21.38
N LEU A 266 9.81 27.13 21.33
CA LEU A 266 9.51 28.55 21.47
C LEU A 266 10.23 29.01 22.73
N PRO A 267 11.14 30.01 22.67
CA PRO A 267 11.71 30.56 23.87
C PRO A 267 10.55 31.00 24.74
N MET A 268 10.52 30.62 26.02
CA MET A 268 9.63 31.27 26.97
C MET A 268 9.93 32.77 26.87
N MET A 269 8.96 33.54 26.35
CA MET A 269 9.10 34.98 26.24
C MET A 269 9.22 35.53 27.66
N SER A 270 10.44 35.86 28.08
CA SER A 270 10.63 36.83 29.17
C SER A 270 10.15 38.17 28.65
N SER A 271 9.11 38.70 29.27
CA SER A 271 8.57 40.03 28.99
C SER A 271 9.65 41.10 29.18
N GLN A 272 10.24 41.59 28.10
CA GLN A 272 10.95 42.86 28.12
C GLN A 272 10.61 43.64 26.85
N THR A 273 9.97 44.78 27.11
CA THR A 273 9.65 45.87 26.20
C THR A 273 10.92 46.47 25.62
N GLY A 274 11.02 46.54 24.29
CA GLY A 274 12.09 47.23 23.60
C GLY A 274 11.90 47.18 22.09
N GLU A 275 11.46 48.30 21.52
CA GLU A 275 11.30 48.51 20.08
C GLU A 275 12.62 48.27 19.34
N ARG A 276 12.60 47.41 18.32
CA ARG A 276 13.51 47.44 17.16
C ARG A 276 12.79 46.85 15.96
N GLU A 277 12.43 47.71 15.02
CA GLU A 277 11.99 47.33 13.67
C GLU A 277 13.18 46.86 12.84
N ALA A 278 13.04 45.70 12.20
CA ALA A 278 13.85 45.25 11.06
C ALA A 278 12.92 44.54 10.06
N PRO A 279 13.11 44.70 8.74
CA PRO A 279 12.12 44.32 7.76
C PRO A 279 12.17 42.81 7.50
N GLY A 280 11.33 42.06 8.21
CA GLY A 280 11.03 40.68 7.89
C GLY A 280 10.21 40.63 6.60
N ARG A 281 10.81 40.12 5.52
CA ARG A 281 10.09 39.74 4.29
C ARG A 281 9.21 38.55 4.62
N PHE A 282 8.00 38.80 5.13
CA PHE A 282 6.97 37.79 5.24
C PHE A 282 6.60 37.33 3.83
N ILE A 283 6.91 36.08 3.49
CA ILE A 283 6.28 35.42 2.35
C ILE A 283 4.84 35.17 2.78
N ASN A 284 3.96 36.09 2.38
CA ASN A 284 2.54 35.96 2.54
C ASN A 284 2.06 34.87 1.56
N LEU A 285 1.90 33.63 2.03
CA LEU A 285 1.34 32.50 1.27
C LEU A 285 -0.18 32.61 1.04
N ALA A 286 -0.76 33.80 1.25
CA ALA A 286 -2.13 34.11 0.88
C ALA A 286 -2.16 35.39 0.01
N GLN A 287 -2.02 35.21 -1.30
CA GLN A 287 -2.55 36.17 -2.26
C GLN A 287 -3.59 35.42 -3.09
N PRO A 288 -4.89 35.80 -3.07
CA PRO A 288 -5.84 35.29 -4.03
C PRO A 288 -5.37 35.76 -5.41
N VAL A 289 -5.18 34.82 -6.34
CA VAL A 289 -4.86 35.16 -7.72
C VAL A 289 -6.04 35.96 -8.26
N SER A 290 -5.81 37.25 -8.53
CA SER A 290 -6.80 38.12 -9.15
C SER A 290 -7.25 37.48 -10.46
N ILE A 291 -8.54 37.11 -10.54
CA ILE A 291 -9.19 36.48 -11.70
C ILE A 291 -8.90 37.26 -12.99
N LEU A 292 -8.68 38.58 -12.88
CA LEU A 292 -8.34 39.45 -14.00
C LEU A 292 -7.02 39.07 -14.69
N HIS A 293 -5.99 38.62 -13.95
CA HIS A 293 -4.71 38.23 -14.53
C HIS A 293 -4.80 36.90 -15.30
N VAL A 294 -5.62 35.96 -14.81
CA VAL A 294 -5.87 34.69 -15.51
C VAL A 294 -6.68 34.92 -16.78
N SER A 295 -7.68 35.80 -16.74
CA SER A 295 -8.49 36.16 -17.90
C SER A 295 -7.68 36.89 -18.98
N VAL A 296 -6.77 37.80 -18.61
CA VAL A 296 -5.90 38.51 -19.57
C VAL A 296 -4.87 37.56 -20.20
N ALA A 297 -4.27 36.65 -19.42
CA ALA A 297 -3.36 35.64 -19.95
C ALA A 297 -4.06 34.66 -20.91
N PHE A 298 -5.29 34.25 -20.59
CA PHE A 298 -6.08 33.38 -21.45
C PHE A 298 -6.50 34.07 -22.75
N ALA A 299 -6.97 35.32 -22.67
CA ALA A 299 -7.33 36.11 -23.85
C ALA A 299 -6.12 36.38 -24.77
N ALA A 300 -4.96 36.70 -24.21
CA ALA A 300 -3.72 36.87 -24.96
C ALA A 300 -3.29 35.55 -25.64
N GLY A 301 -3.40 34.41 -24.96
CA GLY A 301 -3.12 33.09 -25.52
C GLY A 301 -4.04 32.71 -26.68
N CYS A 302 -5.34 33.00 -26.57
CA CYS A 302 -6.29 32.78 -27.66
C CYS A 302 -6.02 33.66 -28.89
N ILE A 303 -5.65 34.93 -28.68
CA ILE A 303 -5.31 35.86 -29.78
C ILE A 303 -4.02 35.43 -30.49
N LEU A 304 -2.99 35.03 -29.73
CA LEU A 304 -1.74 34.52 -30.30
C LEU A 304 -1.95 33.24 -31.12
N THR A 305 -2.81 32.34 -30.63
CA THR A 305 -3.14 31.09 -31.35
C THR A 305 -3.93 31.37 -32.63
N ALA A 306 -4.88 32.30 -32.60
CA ALA A 306 -5.63 32.72 -33.78
C ALA A 306 -4.75 33.40 -34.84
N LEU A 307 -3.80 34.25 -34.41
CA LEU A 307 -2.83 34.88 -35.32
C LEU A 307 -1.86 33.86 -35.91
N PHE A 308 -1.44 32.85 -35.14
CA PHE A 308 -0.56 31.79 -35.64
C PHE A 308 -1.25 30.92 -36.70
N LEU A 309 -2.54 30.60 -36.49
CA LEU A 309 -3.34 29.84 -37.44
C LEU A 309 -3.69 30.64 -38.70
N ALA A 310 -3.90 31.95 -38.58
CA ALA A 310 -4.15 32.83 -39.73
C ALA A 310 -2.90 33.10 -40.59
N ALA A 311 -1.70 33.01 -40.00
CA ALA A 311 -0.44 33.19 -40.72
C ALA A 311 0.06 31.92 -41.44
N HIS A 312 -0.55 30.76 -41.17
CA HIS A 312 -0.19 29.46 -41.74
C HIS A 312 -1.35 28.80 -42.52
N ALA A 313 -2.33 29.60 -42.95
CA ALA A 313 -3.44 29.20 -43.82
C ALA A 313 -3.31 29.86 -45.20
#